data_AF-A0A7Z0Q1P5-F1
#
_entry.id   AF-A0A7Z0Q1P5-F1
#
_cell.length_a   1.000
_cell.length_b   1.000
_cell.length_c   1.000
_cell.angle_alpha   90.00
_cell.angle_beta   90.00
_cell.angle_gamma   90.00
#
_symmetry.space_group_name_H-M   'P 1'
#
loop_
_entity.id
_entity.type
_entity.pdbx_description
1 polymer ?
#
loop_
_entity_poly.entity_id
_entity_poly.type
_entity_poly.pdbx_seq_one_letter_code
_entity_poly.pdbx_strand_id
1 'polypeptide(L)' 'MFGMVRPCRHRLGERLAAEWMAHLCGLCLALRGDHGQFARVVTNYDGLLISVLTEAQAARPEGGRRTAGP' A
#
# COMPACT_ATOMS: atom_id res chain seq x y z
N MET A 1 12.16 4.46 14.71
CA MET A 1 11.50 5.77 14.79
C MET A 1 10.60 5.89 13.58
N PHE A 2 9.32 5.47 13.61
CA PHE A 2 8.35 5.81 12.55
C PHE A 2 6.93 5.74 13.14
N GLY A 3 6.29 6.90 13.19
CA GLY A 3 4.99 7.10 13.80
C GLY A 3 3.89 6.53 12.91
N MET A 4 3.14 5.55 13.43
CA MET A 4 1.99 5.00 12.73
C MET A 4 0.88 6.05 12.64
N VAL A 5 0.66 6.64 11.47
CA VAL A 5 -0.69 7.06 11.08
C VAL A 5 -1.44 5.77 10.73
N ARG A 6 -1.89 5.04 11.75
CA ARG A 6 -2.89 3.99 11.56
C ARG A 6 -4.22 4.69 11.35
N PRO A 7 -4.84 4.62 10.17
CA PRO A 7 -6.22 5.07 10.06
C PRO A 7 -7.05 4.26 11.06
N CYS A 8 -7.77 4.96 11.93
CA CYS A 8 -8.65 4.30 12.86
C CYS A 8 -9.73 3.59 12.05
N ARG A 9 -9.74 2.26 12.06
CA ARG A 9 -10.70 1.40 11.35
C ARG A 9 -12.16 1.79 11.59
N HIS A 10 -12.47 2.38 12.74
CA HIS A 10 -13.81 2.87 13.08
C HIS A 10 -14.19 4.20 12.42
N ARG A 11 -13.21 4.96 11.91
CA ARG A 11 -13.43 6.20 11.16
C ARG A 11 -13.18 6.05 9.66
N LEU A 12 -12.59 4.95 9.22
CA LEU A 12 -12.33 4.69 7.82
C LEU A 12 -13.56 4.00 7.22
N GLY A 13 -14.19 4.61 6.23
CA GLY A 13 -15.24 3.95 5.45
C GLY A 13 -14.70 2.71 4.72
N GLU A 14 -15.57 1.73 4.45
CA GLU A 14 -15.18 0.43 3.88
C GLU A 14 -14.35 0.55 2.60
N ARG A 15 -14.73 1.47 1.70
CA ARG A 15 -13.99 1.72 0.45
C ARG A 15 -12.54 2.13 0.70
N LEU A 16 -12.32 3.07 1.63
CA LEU A 16 -11.00 3.59 1.93
C LEU A 16 -10.15 2.54 2.67
N ALA A 17 -10.77 1.68 3.47
CA ALA A 17 -10.11 0.53 4.08
C ALA A 17 -9.67 -0.51 3.04
N ALA A 18 -10.53 -0.79 2.05
CA ALA A 18 -10.19 -1.69 0.94
C ALA A 18 -9.04 -1.14 0.08
N GLU A 19 -9.07 0.16 -0.25
CA GLU A 19 -7.98 0.83 -0.97
C GLU A 19 -6.66 0.76 -0.18
N TRP A 20 -6.71 1.08 1.12
CA TRP A 20 -5.54 0.99 2.00
C TRP A 20 -4.92 -0.41 2.06
N MET A 21 -5.76 -1.45 2.18
CA MET A 21 -5.29 -2.84 2.13
C MET A 21 -4.69 -3.20 0.77
N ALA A 22 -5.30 -2.73 -0.33
CA ALA A 22 -4.78 -2.98 -1.66
C ALA A 22 -3.36 -2.41 -1.83
N HIS A 23 -3.13 -1.17 -1.37
CA HIS A 23 -1.79 -0.57 -1.39
C HIS A 23 -0.78 -1.32 -0.52
N LEU A 24 -1.18 -1.74 0.69
CA LEU A 24 -0.29 -2.47 1.60
C LEU A 24 0.11 -3.83 1.05
N CYS A 25 -0.86 -4.60 0.53
CA CYS A 25 -0.62 -5.89 -0.09
C CYS A 25 0.24 -5.76 -1.34
N GLY A 26 -0.04 -4.76 -2.19
CA GLY A 26 0.74 -4.48 -3.39
C GLY A 26 2.20 -4.17 -3.08
N LEU A 27 2.45 -3.29 -2.11
CA LEU A 27 3.81 -2.93 -1.69
C LEU A 27 4.57 -4.14 -1.10
N CYS A 28 3.91 -4.94 -0.25
CA CYS A 28 4.52 -6.14 0.31
C CYS A 28 4.91 -7.17 -0.76
N LEU A 29 4.07 -7.33 -1.80
CA LEU A 29 4.34 -8.24 -2.91
C LEU A 29 5.44 -7.73 -3.82
N ALA A 30 5.45 -6.43 -4.15
CA ALA A 30 6.51 -5.82 -4.97
C ALA A 30 7.88 -5.96 -4.28
N LEU A 31 7.98 -5.57 -3.00
CA LEU A 31 9.23 -5.72 -2.24
C LEU A 31 9.70 -7.17 -2.12
N ARG A 32 8.75 -8.11 -1.92
CA ARG A 32 9.07 -9.54 -1.90
C ARG A 32 9.62 -10.02 -3.25
N GLY A 33 9.01 -9.59 -4.35
CA GLY A 33 9.41 -10.00 -5.70
C GLY A 33 10.78 -9.45 -6.09
N ASP A 34 11.01 -8.16 -5.84
CA ASP A 34 12.20 -7.46 -6.32
C ASP A 34 13.41 -7.61 -5.38
N HIS A 35 13.17 -7.80 -4.09
CA HIS A 35 14.23 -7.72 -3.06
C HIS A 35 14.16 -8.84 -1.99
N GLY A 36 13.26 -9.83 -2.13
CA GLY A 36 13.16 -10.98 -1.22
C GLY A 36 12.42 -10.69 0.10
N GLN A 37 12.32 -11.69 0.98
CA GLN A 37 11.53 -11.56 2.23
C GLN A 37 12.06 -10.50 3.20
N PHE A 38 13.37 -10.24 3.20
CA PHE A 38 14.00 -9.25 4.09
C PHE A 38 13.60 -7.81 3.76
N ALA A 39 13.22 -7.54 2.50
CA ALA A 39 12.69 -6.24 2.11
C ALA A 39 11.37 -5.90 2.80
N ARG A 40 10.69 -6.88 3.42
CA ARG A 40 9.49 -6.60 4.21
C ARG A 40 9.75 -5.69 5.41
N VAL A 41 10.98 -5.65 5.91
CA VAL A 41 11.40 -4.73 6.99
C VAL A 41 11.38 -3.27 6.51
N VAL A 42 11.61 -3.03 5.22
CA VAL A 42 11.53 -1.70 4.58
C VAL A 42 10.09 -1.27 4.33
N THR A 43 9.13 -2.23 4.29
CA THR A 43 7.67 -1.98 4.41
C THR A 43 7.25 -1.50 5.81
N ASN A 44 8.04 -0.61 6.39
CA ASN A 44 7.52 0.30 7.36
C ASN A 44 6.48 1.22 6.70
N TYR A 45 5.50 1.67 7.48
CA TYR A 45 4.27 2.37 7.09
C TYR A 45 4.44 3.55 6.12
N ASP A 46 5.62 4.17 6.06
CA ASP A 46 5.90 5.30 5.17
C ASP A 46 5.86 4.92 3.69
N GLY A 47 6.23 3.68 3.34
CA GLY A 47 6.13 3.19 1.96
C GLY A 47 4.68 3.13 1.46
N LEU A 48 3.73 2.94 2.38
CA LEU A 48 2.30 2.96 2.07
C LEU A 48 1.83 4.38 1.74
N LEU A 49 2.27 5.38 2.50
CA LEU A 49 1.95 6.78 2.24
C LEU A 49 2.51 7.21 0.88
N ILE A 50 3.74 6.82 0.54
CA ILE A 50 4.32 7.10 -0.79
C ILE A 50 3.49 6.43 -1.89
N SER A 51 3.04 5.18 -1.71
CA SER A 51 2.19 4.49 -2.69
C SER A 51 0.85 5.20 -2.90
N VAL A 52 0.22 5.68 -1.83
CA VAL A 52 -1.05 6.43 -1.87
C VAL A 52 -0.86 7.80 -2.52
N LEU A 53 0.17 8.55 -2.14
CA LEU A 53 0.48 9.86 -2.73
C LEU A 53 0.84 9.74 -4.21
N THR A 54 1.61 8.73 -4.59
CA THR A 54 1.96 8.46 -5.97
C THR A 54 0.71 8.12 -6.79
N GLU A 55 -0.23 7.33 -6.25
CA GLU A 55 -1.49 7.07 -6.95
C GLU A 55 -2.35 8.33 -7.08
N ALA A 56 -2.44 9.15 -6.04
CA ALA A 56 -3.19 10.41 -6.08
C ALA A 56 -2.61 11.43 -7.08
N GLN A 57 -1.31 11.35 -7.37
CA GLN A 57 -0.60 12.19 -8.34
C GLN A 57 -0.54 11.58 -9.75
N ALA A 58 -0.80 10.28 -9.90
CA ALA A 58 -0.81 9.64 -11.20
C ALA A 58 -2.02 10.11 -12.00
N ALA A 59 -1.80 10.54 -13.25
CA ALA A 59 -2.88 10.62 -14.23
C ALA A 59 -3.55 9.23 -14.30
N ARG A 60 -4.89 9.22 -14.35
CA ARG A 60 -5.70 7.99 -14.22
C ARG A 60 -4.99 6.81 -14.91
N PRO A 61 -4.54 5.80 -14.16
CA PRO A 61 -3.66 4.78 -14.72
C PRO A 61 -4.40 4.05 -15.84
N GLU A 62 -3.78 3.97 -17.02
CA GLU A 62 -4.35 3.27 -18.17
C GLU A 62 -4.42 1.74 -17.95
N GLY A 63 -3.76 1.24 -16.91
CA GLY A 63 -3.86 -0.13 -16.41
C GLY A 63 -4.65 -0.20 -15.10
N GLY A 64 -5.66 -1.07 -15.05
CA GLY A 64 -6.42 -1.35 -13.83
C GLY A 64 -5.56 -1.91 -12.70
N ARG A 65 -6.07 -1.85 -11.47
CA ARG A 65 -5.45 -2.52 -10.32
C ARG A 65 -5.43 -4.03 -10.56
N ARG A 66 -4.29 -4.65 -10.27
CA ARG A 66 -4.14 -6.11 -10.26
C ARG A 66 -4.53 -6.66 -8.89
N THR A 67 -5.18 -7.82 -8.86
CA THR A 67 -5.44 -8.54 -7.61
C THR A 67 -4.13 -9.04 -7.02
N ALA A 68 -3.96 -8.84 -5.72
CA ALA A 68 -2.79 -9.28 -4.98
C ALA A 68 -2.95 -10.77 -4.60
N GLY A 69 -2.16 -11.66 -5.21
CA GLY A 69 -2.25 -13.11 -4.96
C GLY A 69 -3.35 -13.81 -5.79
N PRO A 70 -3.57 -15.12 -5.58
CA PRO A 70 -4.58 -15.91 -6.30
C PRO A 70 -6.00 -15.40 -6.07
#